data_AF-A0A7X0GA22-F1
#
_entry.id   AF-A0A7X0GA22-F1
#
_cell.length_a   1.000
_cell.length_b   1.000
_cell.length_c   1.000
_cell.angle_alpha   90.00
_cell.angle_beta   90.00
_cell.angle_gamma   90.00
#
_symmetry.space_group_name_H-M   'P 1'
#
loop_
_entity.id
_entity.type
_entity.pdbx_description
1 polymer ?
#
loop_
_entity_poly.entity_id
_entity_poly.type
_entity_poly.pdbx_seq_one_letter_code
_entity_poly.pdbx_strand_id
1 'polypeptide(L)'
;MPKWWLLVIIVMETGVALAVGLPIVIGEEPWDAFGWPVWIPDVTALLVVPIVVYASFSLVRQQLRERAQASQAKRLMDTVLTTSREWLWAIGPDGRFTFSSPACVELTGYEPSELLGRHVGLIIDPDDLADALELRNSNQDADAGWSGLHAVCRRKDGSRVLVDVSGRSLSDASGRPNGFEGTSRILDPGMTDALAAGEIKSRIEEVLAERSLLTAFQPICSLETGSIIGTEALTRFLDSPGLSPEAWFVEAAAVGLDVDLEILALETALATAIGLPSTLSVSINLSPRACLDARLPDILANSGISTERIVLEVTERHQVIDYGPLAAALAPLRHSGLRIAVDDAGAGFASMRHILLLKPELIKLDRDIIAGIDTDPGQRALGAAMVGFSREIGAGLVAEGIETEAELTAVSRLGMTAGQGYLLGRPSVEPGDWAQWGEPQPDEALVGRGGDLDESEGR
;
A
#
# COMPACT_ATOMS: atom_id res chain seq x y z
N MET A 1 61.73 1.06 24.07
CA MET A 1 62.15 -0.13 24.86
C MET A 1 62.63 0.33 26.23
N PRO A 2 62.16 -0.24 27.34
CA PRO A 2 62.41 0.37 28.64
C PRO A 2 63.75 -0.15 29.22
N LYS A 3 64.59 0.77 29.71
CA LYS A 3 66.02 0.61 30.08
C LYS A 3 66.33 -0.45 31.17
N TRP A 4 65.33 -1.13 31.72
CA TRP A 4 65.49 -2.10 32.81
C TRP A 4 66.16 -3.40 32.36
N TRP A 5 66.05 -3.78 31.08
CA TRP A 5 66.73 -4.97 30.54
C TRP A 5 68.26 -4.87 30.61
N LEU A 6 68.81 -3.68 30.43
CA LEU A 6 70.26 -3.45 30.52
C LEU A 6 70.76 -3.67 31.96
N LEU A 7 69.95 -3.28 32.95
CA LEU A 7 70.27 -3.49 34.36
C LEU A 7 70.26 -4.99 34.71
N VAL A 8 69.29 -5.75 34.18
CA VAL A 8 69.20 -7.20 34.38
C VAL A 8 70.40 -7.92 33.77
N ILE A 9 70.82 -7.53 32.56
CA ILE A 9 72.00 -8.10 31.89
C ILE A 9 73.26 -7.81 32.70
N ILE A 10 73.47 -6.56 33.14
CA ILE A 10 74.64 -6.18 33.94
C ILE A 10 74.67 -6.97 35.25
N VAL A 11 73.54 -7.10 35.95
CA VAL A 11 73.48 -7.85 37.23
C VAL A 11 73.76 -9.34 37.00
N MET A 12 73.26 -9.94 35.91
CA MET A 12 73.57 -11.33 35.56
C MET A 12 75.04 -11.53 35.20
N GLU A 13 75.61 -10.68 34.33
CA GLU A 13 77.02 -10.78 33.95
C GLU A 13 77.94 -10.60 35.16
N THR A 14 77.64 -9.64 36.04
CA THR A 14 78.42 -9.41 37.27
C THR A 14 78.27 -10.58 38.25
N GLY A 15 77.07 -11.16 38.35
CA GLY A 15 76.80 -12.33 39.19
C GLY A 15 77.53 -13.58 38.72
N VAL A 16 77.54 -13.84 37.40
CA VAL A 16 78.30 -14.96 36.80
C VAL A 16 79.80 -14.74 36.96
N ALA A 17 80.28 -13.52 36.72
CA ALA A 17 81.70 -13.18 36.90
C ALA A 17 82.14 -13.37 38.36
N LEU A 18 81.31 -13.03 39.35
CA LEU A 18 81.57 -13.28 40.77
C LEU A 18 81.50 -14.77 41.11
N ALA A 19 80.49 -15.51 40.65
CA ALA A 19 80.35 -16.93 40.95
C ALA A 19 81.49 -17.80 40.37
N VAL A 20 82.03 -17.42 39.21
CA VAL A 20 83.16 -18.10 38.56
C VAL A 20 84.50 -17.59 39.10
N GLY A 21 84.64 -16.27 39.32
CA GLY A 21 85.90 -15.64 39.67
C GLY A 21 86.26 -15.72 41.16
N LEU A 22 85.27 -15.68 42.05
CA LEU A 22 85.50 -15.64 43.50
C LEU A 22 86.15 -16.93 44.04
N PRO A 23 85.77 -18.15 43.62
CA PRO A 23 86.44 -19.39 44.06
C PRO A 23 87.90 -19.46 43.60
N ILE A 24 88.19 -18.98 42.38
CA ILE A 24 89.55 -18.94 41.81
C ILE A 24 90.44 -17.97 42.60
N VAL A 25 89.90 -16.83 43.03
CA VAL A 25 90.63 -15.81 43.80
C VAL A 25 90.87 -16.25 45.25
N ILE A 26 89.94 -17.00 45.86
CA ILE A 26 90.03 -17.45 47.26
C ILE A 26 90.88 -18.73 47.39
N GLY A 27 91.20 -19.40 46.27
CA GLY A 27 92.09 -20.56 46.24
C GLY A 27 91.39 -21.90 46.56
N GLU A 28 90.06 -21.96 46.43
CA GLU A 28 89.31 -23.21 46.53
C GLU A 28 89.38 -23.98 45.21
N GLU A 29 89.50 -25.31 45.27
CA GLU A 29 89.45 -26.13 44.06
C GLU A 29 88.06 -26.01 43.42
N PRO A 30 87.95 -25.56 42.15
CA PRO A 30 86.68 -25.20 41.55
C PRO A 30 85.83 -26.40 41.14
N TRP A 31 86.27 -27.63 41.42
CA TRP A 31 85.66 -28.89 40.98
C TRP A 31 85.09 -29.66 42.16
N ASP A 32 83.90 -30.24 42.00
CA ASP A 32 83.32 -31.16 42.96
C ASP A 32 83.95 -32.56 42.85
N ALA A 33 83.55 -33.47 43.75
CA ALA A 33 84.05 -34.84 43.80
C ALA A 33 83.79 -35.68 42.52
N PHE A 34 82.95 -35.19 41.59
CA PHE A 34 82.65 -35.83 40.31
C PHE A 34 83.31 -35.11 39.12
N GLY A 35 84.15 -34.10 39.37
CA GLY A 35 84.86 -33.34 38.34
C GLY A 35 84.03 -32.26 37.66
N TRP A 36 82.86 -31.92 38.22
CA TRP A 36 82.02 -30.83 37.73
C TRP A 36 82.37 -29.53 38.45
N PRO A 37 82.36 -28.38 37.77
CA PRO A 37 82.55 -27.13 38.46
C PRO A 37 81.44 -26.85 39.49
N VAL A 38 81.80 -26.59 40.76
CA VAL A 38 80.87 -26.44 41.91
C VAL A 38 79.85 -25.31 41.70
N TRP A 39 80.19 -24.32 40.86
CA TRP A 39 79.37 -23.14 40.57
C TRP A 39 78.29 -23.35 39.49
N ILE A 40 78.23 -24.50 38.80
CA ILE A 40 77.22 -24.74 37.76
C ILE A 40 75.77 -24.69 38.29
N PRO A 41 75.42 -25.32 39.43
CA PRO A 41 74.07 -25.24 39.98
C PRO A 41 73.66 -23.80 40.34
N ASP A 42 74.59 -23.01 40.87
CA ASP A 42 74.34 -21.61 41.24
C ASP A 42 74.18 -20.72 40.01
N VAL A 43 75.01 -20.92 38.97
CA VAL A 43 74.90 -20.19 37.70
C VAL A 43 73.62 -20.56 36.94
N THR A 44 73.23 -21.83 36.94
CA THR A 44 71.96 -22.26 36.33
C THR A 44 70.75 -21.71 37.08
N ALA A 45 70.77 -21.67 38.41
CA ALA A 45 69.73 -21.00 39.20
C ALA A 45 69.67 -19.50 38.92
N LEU A 46 70.83 -18.83 38.78
CA LEU A 46 70.92 -17.39 38.47
C LEU A 46 70.35 -17.05 37.09
N LEU A 47 70.45 -17.96 36.11
CA LEU A 47 69.95 -17.77 34.74
C LEU A 47 68.47 -18.15 34.60
N VAL A 48 68.04 -19.26 35.19
CA VAL A 48 66.70 -19.81 34.98
C VAL A 48 65.63 -19.02 35.74
N VAL A 49 65.90 -18.62 37.00
CA VAL A 49 64.91 -17.94 37.84
C VAL A 49 64.44 -16.60 37.24
N PRO A 50 65.32 -15.70 36.76
CA PRO A 50 64.89 -14.45 36.12
C PRO A 50 64.09 -14.67 34.84
N ILE A 51 64.43 -15.70 34.06
CA ILE A 51 63.69 -16.04 32.83
C ILE A 51 62.28 -16.52 33.17
N VAL A 52 62.13 -17.40 34.17
CA VAL A 52 60.82 -17.90 34.61
C VAL A 52 59.98 -16.79 35.23
N VAL A 53 60.59 -15.91 36.03
CA VAL A 53 59.90 -14.75 36.62
C VAL A 53 59.47 -13.76 35.54
N TYR A 54 60.35 -13.47 34.56
CA TYR A 54 60.00 -12.62 33.42
C TYR A 54 58.88 -13.24 32.57
N ALA A 55 58.98 -14.52 32.25
CA ALA A 55 57.95 -15.25 31.49
C ALA A 55 56.60 -15.22 32.23
N SER A 56 56.59 -15.51 33.53
CA SER A 56 55.38 -15.47 34.38
C SER A 56 54.76 -14.08 34.43
N PHE A 57 55.59 -13.05 34.60
CA PHE A 57 55.13 -11.66 34.63
C PHE A 57 54.63 -11.18 33.27
N SER A 58 55.26 -11.64 32.18
CA SER A 58 54.82 -11.35 30.81
C SER A 58 53.48 -12.01 30.50
N LEU A 59 53.26 -13.25 30.95
CA LEU A 59 52.01 -13.98 30.81
C LEU A 59 50.88 -13.33 31.60
N VAL A 60 51.13 -12.92 32.85
CA VAL A 60 50.15 -12.18 33.66
C VAL A 60 49.81 -10.84 33.01
N ARG A 61 50.81 -10.11 32.49
CA ARG A 61 50.57 -8.85 31.75
C ARG A 61 49.77 -9.08 30.47
N GLN A 62 50.02 -10.17 29.75
CA GLN A 62 49.25 -10.53 28.58
C GLN A 62 47.80 -10.84 28.94
N GLN A 63 47.56 -11.65 29.96
CA GLN A 63 46.20 -11.94 30.46
C GLN A 63 45.46 -10.69 30.94
N LEU A 64 46.16 -9.77 31.63
CA LEU A 64 45.59 -8.50 32.06
C LEU A 64 45.23 -7.60 30.86
N ARG A 65 46.04 -7.59 29.79
CA ARG A 65 45.74 -6.85 28.55
C ARG A 65 44.55 -7.45 27.82
N GLU A 66 44.50 -8.77 27.67
CA GLU A 66 43.38 -9.49 27.05
C GLU A 66 42.08 -9.25 27.82
N ARG A 67 42.11 -9.32 29.16
CA ARG A 67 40.95 -9.00 30.00
C ARG A 67 40.55 -7.52 29.91
N ALA A 68 41.53 -6.60 29.89
CA ALA A 68 41.25 -5.18 29.73
C ALA A 68 40.61 -4.89 28.36
N GLN A 69 41.14 -5.46 27.28
CA GLN A 69 40.58 -5.37 25.93
C GLN A 69 39.18 -5.98 25.85
N ALA A 70 38.96 -7.17 26.41
CA ALA A 70 37.64 -7.80 26.46
C ALA A 70 36.64 -6.94 27.25
N SER A 71 37.06 -6.37 28.38
CA SER A 71 36.21 -5.47 29.18
C SER A 71 35.90 -4.16 28.47
N GLN A 72 36.86 -3.61 27.73
CA GLN A 72 36.69 -2.38 26.96
C GLN A 72 35.81 -2.62 25.74
N ALA A 73 36.02 -3.71 25.01
CA ALA A 73 35.18 -4.14 23.89
C ALA A 73 33.73 -4.35 24.35
N LYS A 74 33.53 -5.02 25.49
CA LYS A 74 32.20 -5.19 26.09
C LYS A 74 31.56 -3.84 26.44
N ARG A 75 32.28 -2.92 27.09
CA ARG A 75 31.75 -1.59 27.42
C ARG A 75 31.41 -0.76 26.19
N LEU A 76 32.24 -0.81 25.16
CA LEU A 76 31.98 -0.13 23.89
C LEU A 76 30.72 -0.70 23.24
N MET A 77 30.60 -2.03 23.19
CA MET A 77 29.40 -2.70 22.71
C MET A 77 28.16 -2.28 23.51
N ASP A 78 28.20 -2.42 24.84
CA ASP A 78 27.09 -2.02 25.73
C ASP A 78 26.70 -0.54 25.54
N THR A 79 27.69 0.35 25.31
CA THR A 79 27.44 1.76 25.03
C THR A 79 26.75 1.95 23.68
N VAL A 80 27.23 1.31 22.60
CA VAL A 80 26.59 1.38 21.28
C VAL A 80 25.16 0.85 21.33
N LEU A 81 24.93 -0.27 22.03
CA LEU A 81 23.62 -0.90 22.16
C LEU A 81 22.61 -0.06 22.97
N THR A 82 23.10 0.76 23.91
CA THR A 82 22.23 1.59 24.78
C THR A 82 22.09 3.04 24.31
N THR A 83 23.02 3.52 23.47
CA THR A 83 22.98 4.89 22.93
C THR A 83 22.39 4.94 21.52
N SER A 84 22.45 3.84 20.76
CA SER A 84 21.77 3.74 19.46
C SER A 84 20.26 3.83 19.65
N ARG A 85 19.63 4.76 18.92
CA ARG A 85 18.18 4.85 18.78
C ARG A 85 17.63 3.90 17.71
N GLU A 86 18.51 3.35 16.88
CA GLU A 86 18.14 2.36 15.87
C GLU A 86 18.12 0.96 16.47
N TRP A 87 17.11 0.18 16.10
CA TRP A 87 16.98 -1.20 16.51
C TRP A 87 17.96 -2.08 15.73
N LEU A 88 18.99 -2.55 16.41
CA LEU A 88 19.91 -3.57 15.91
C LEU A 88 19.36 -4.98 16.15
N TRP A 89 19.38 -5.82 15.12
CA TRP A 89 18.86 -7.19 15.18
C TRP A 89 19.74 -8.17 14.38
N ALA A 90 19.67 -9.45 14.74
CA ALA A 90 20.18 -10.55 13.92
C ALA A 90 19.21 -11.73 13.95
N ILE A 91 19.08 -12.40 12.81
CA ILE A 91 18.26 -13.60 12.63
C ILE A 91 19.10 -14.76 12.09
N GLY A 92 18.79 -15.97 12.51
CA GLY A 92 19.40 -17.21 12.00
C GLY A 92 18.86 -17.61 10.62
N PRO A 93 19.41 -18.68 10.01
CA PRO A 93 18.98 -19.19 8.70
C PRO A 93 17.54 -19.72 8.69
N ASP A 94 16.97 -19.98 9.86
CA ASP A 94 15.58 -20.41 10.07
C ASP A 94 14.62 -19.23 10.33
N GLY A 95 15.08 -17.99 10.12
CA GLY A 95 14.28 -16.77 10.31
C GLY A 95 14.02 -16.41 11.77
N ARG A 96 14.73 -17.01 12.73
CA ARG A 96 14.55 -16.71 14.16
C ARG A 96 15.53 -15.68 14.68
N PHE A 97 15.07 -14.77 15.55
CA PHE A 97 15.97 -13.79 16.18
C PHE A 97 17.02 -14.46 17.06
N THR A 98 18.29 -14.22 16.73
CA THR A 98 19.47 -14.62 17.51
C THR A 98 20.01 -13.46 18.34
N PHE A 99 19.70 -12.22 17.93
CA PHE A 99 20.08 -11.01 18.64
C PHE A 99 19.01 -9.91 18.46
N SER A 100 18.81 -9.12 19.51
CA SER A 100 17.99 -7.90 19.47
C SER A 100 18.50 -6.91 20.51
N SER A 101 18.71 -5.65 20.10
CA SER A 101 19.05 -4.56 21.00
C SER A 101 17.81 -3.99 21.73
N PRO A 102 17.99 -3.31 22.88
CA PRO A 102 16.87 -2.74 23.65
C PRO A 102 16.00 -1.72 22.88
N ALA A 103 16.55 -1.09 21.84
CA ALA A 103 15.80 -0.17 20.97
C ALA A 103 14.62 -0.84 20.23
N CYS A 104 14.50 -2.18 20.25
CA CYS A 104 13.35 -2.89 19.69
C CYS A 104 12.01 -2.52 20.37
N VAL A 105 12.04 -2.10 21.63
CA VAL A 105 10.85 -1.83 22.44
C VAL A 105 10.05 -0.66 21.85
N GLU A 106 10.73 0.40 21.42
CA GLU A 106 10.09 1.59 20.84
C GLU A 106 9.41 1.28 19.50
N LEU A 107 10.03 0.41 18.69
CA LEU A 107 9.55 0.05 17.36
C LEU A 107 8.46 -1.03 17.40
N THR A 108 8.67 -2.10 18.17
CA THR A 108 7.82 -3.30 18.16
C THR A 108 6.91 -3.43 19.39
N GLY A 109 7.22 -2.77 20.50
CA GLY A 109 6.57 -2.98 21.79
C GLY A 109 6.93 -4.31 22.49
N TYR A 110 7.80 -5.15 21.90
CA TYR A 110 8.31 -6.37 22.51
C TYR A 110 9.64 -6.11 23.21
N GLU A 111 9.84 -6.78 24.34
CA GLU A 111 11.15 -6.81 25.00
C GLU A 111 12.12 -7.71 24.21
N PRO A 112 13.44 -7.45 24.21
CA PRO A 112 14.42 -8.29 23.52
C PRO A 112 14.30 -9.76 23.88
N SER A 113 14.06 -10.07 25.16
CA SER A 113 13.87 -11.44 25.66
C SER A 113 12.63 -12.14 25.09
N GLU A 114 11.62 -11.39 24.66
CA GLU A 114 10.41 -11.93 24.06
C GLU A 114 10.60 -12.24 22.56
N LEU A 115 11.48 -11.49 21.89
CA LEU A 115 11.82 -11.69 20.48
C LEU A 115 12.83 -12.82 20.27
N LEU A 116 13.81 -12.97 21.17
CA LEU A 116 14.86 -13.99 21.04
C LEU A 116 14.27 -15.41 20.87
N GLY A 117 14.66 -16.08 19.78
CA GLY A 117 14.19 -17.42 19.39
C GLY A 117 12.81 -17.45 18.71
N ARG A 118 12.11 -16.32 18.60
CA ARG A 118 10.87 -16.21 17.82
C ARG A 118 11.18 -15.97 16.35
N HIS A 119 10.27 -16.43 15.49
CA HIS A 119 10.37 -16.22 14.05
C HIS A 119 10.03 -14.77 13.69
N VAL A 120 10.72 -14.20 12.70
CA VAL A 120 10.52 -12.81 12.23
C VAL A 120 9.07 -12.51 11.82
N GLY A 121 8.35 -13.54 11.35
CA GLY A 121 6.90 -13.46 11.04
C GLY A 121 5.99 -13.11 12.22
N LEU A 122 6.50 -13.01 13.45
CA LEU A 122 5.77 -12.46 14.59
C LEU A 122 5.47 -10.96 14.43
N ILE A 123 6.36 -10.25 13.73
CA ILE A 123 6.37 -8.79 13.65
C ILE A 123 6.35 -8.25 12.22
N ILE A 124 6.59 -9.07 11.20
CA ILE A 124 6.51 -8.70 9.77
C ILE A 124 5.54 -9.67 9.10
N ASP A 125 4.71 -9.17 8.19
CA ASP A 125 3.76 -10.02 7.47
C ASP A 125 4.49 -10.98 6.49
N PRO A 126 4.03 -12.23 6.32
CA PRO A 126 4.66 -13.17 5.40
C PRO A 126 4.77 -12.69 3.94
N ASP A 127 3.83 -11.88 3.48
CA ASP A 127 3.83 -11.36 2.09
C ASP A 127 4.90 -10.26 1.92
N ASP A 128 4.99 -9.30 2.85
CA ASP A 128 6.07 -8.29 2.89
C ASP A 128 7.46 -8.93 3.00
N LEU A 129 7.55 -10.06 3.70
CA LEU A 129 8.79 -10.83 3.83
C LEU A 129 9.18 -11.53 2.52
N ALA A 130 8.20 -11.95 1.70
CA ALA A 130 8.45 -12.59 0.41
C ALA A 130 9.02 -11.57 -0.60
N ASP A 131 8.42 -10.39 -0.69
CA ASP A 131 8.87 -9.31 -1.58
C ASP A 131 10.29 -8.84 -1.24
N ALA A 132 10.59 -8.73 0.06
CA ALA A 132 11.93 -8.42 0.56
C ALA A 132 12.98 -9.49 0.20
N LEU A 133 12.59 -10.77 0.18
CA LEU A 133 13.47 -11.90 -0.18
C LEU A 133 13.67 -12.00 -1.71
N GLU A 134 12.71 -11.55 -2.51
CA GLU A 134 12.83 -11.48 -3.96
C GLU A 134 13.76 -10.34 -4.42
N LEU A 135 13.63 -9.15 -3.82
CA LEU A 135 14.53 -8.00 -4.06
C LEU A 135 16.01 -8.32 -3.73
N ARG A 136 16.25 -9.27 -2.82
CA ARG A 136 17.59 -9.78 -2.50
C ARG A 136 18.15 -10.67 -3.62
N ASN A 137 17.32 -11.50 -4.25
CA ASN A 137 17.79 -12.44 -5.27
C ASN A 137 18.26 -11.74 -6.56
N SER A 138 17.86 -10.48 -6.78
CA SER A 138 18.31 -9.67 -7.91
C SER A 138 19.66 -8.96 -7.69
N ASN A 139 20.12 -8.79 -6.44
CA ASN A 139 21.44 -8.23 -6.13
C ASN A 139 22.51 -9.34 -6.07
N GLN A 140 23.39 -9.39 -7.07
CA GLN A 140 24.36 -10.47 -7.29
C GLN A 140 25.60 -10.47 -6.36
N ASP A 141 25.79 -9.48 -5.50
CA ASP A 141 26.93 -9.42 -4.56
C ASP A 141 26.53 -9.87 -3.16
N ALA A 142 26.93 -11.08 -2.77
CA ALA A 142 26.65 -11.66 -1.45
C ALA A 142 27.29 -10.92 -0.26
N ASP A 143 28.30 -10.08 -0.52
CA ASP A 143 28.98 -9.23 0.47
C ASP A 143 28.46 -7.79 0.51
N ALA A 144 27.63 -7.37 -0.46
CA ALA A 144 27.01 -6.05 -0.45
C ALA A 144 25.78 -6.08 0.46
N GLY A 145 25.84 -5.38 1.60
CA GLY A 145 24.65 -5.14 2.41
C GLY A 145 23.57 -4.40 1.62
N TRP A 146 22.31 -4.56 2.01
CA TRP A 146 21.18 -3.80 1.48
C TRP A 146 20.79 -2.67 2.43
N SER A 147 20.24 -1.60 1.88
CA SER A 147 19.74 -0.44 2.63
C SER A 147 18.52 0.16 1.93
N GLY A 148 17.61 0.78 2.69
CA GLY A 148 16.43 1.43 2.14
C GLY A 148 15.29 0.48 1.79
N LEU A 149 15.25 -0.72 2.40
CA LEU A 149 14.10 -1.60 2.31
C LEU A 149 13.05 -1.11 3.31
N HIS A 150 11.82 -0.90 2.86
CA HIS A 150 10.71 -0.51 3.73
C HIS A 150 9.84 -1.73 4.02
N ALA A 151 9.48 -1.93 5.29
CA ALA A 151 8.61 -3.03 5.71
C ALA A 151 7.60 -2.55 6.75
N VAL A 152 6.40 -3.15 6.76
CA VAL A 152 5.39 -2.88 7.78
C VAL A 152 5.62 -3.81 8.97
N CYS A 153 5.96 -3.22 10.12
CA CYS A 153 6.12 -3.93 11.37
C CYS A 153 4.83 -3.87 12.21
N ARG A 154 4.34 -5.03 12.66
CA ARG A 154 3.23 -5.17 13.60
C ARG A 154 3.76 -5.12 15.04
N ARG A 155 3.27 -4.15 15.81
CA ARG A 155 3.57 -4.00 17.23
C ARG A 155 2.81 -4.99 18.10
N LYS A 156 3.28 -5.17 19.34
CA LYS A 156 2.66 -6.02 20.37
C LYS A 156 1.21 -5.63 20.70
N ASP A 157 0.87 -4.35 20.58
CA ASP A 157 -0.49 -3.83 20.78
C ASP A 157 -1.41 -4.00 19.56
N GLY A 158 -0.90 -4.53 18.45
CA GLY A 158 -1.60 -4.72 17.19
C GLY A 158 -1.50 -3.53 16.22
N SER A 159 -0.94 -2.39 16.62
CA SER A 159 -0.69 -1.27 15.72
C SER A 159 0.39 -1.60 14.68
N ARG A 160 0.36 -0.92 13.53
CA ARG A 160 1.32 -1.11 12.44
C ARG A 160 2.22 0.12 12.32
N VAL A 161 3.51 -0.09 12.09
CA VAL A 161 4.50 0.98 11.88
C VAL A 161 5.40 0.62 10.70
N LEU A 162 5.65 1.59 9.83
CA LEU A 162 6.57 1.42 8.72
C LEU A 162 8.00 1.64 9.20
N VAL A 163 8.91 0.74 8.78
CA VAL A 163 10.30 0.75 9.21
C VAL A 163 11.22 0.69 8.02
N ASP A 164 12.28 1.50 8.06
CA ASP A 164 13.42 1.38 7.16
C ASP A 164 14.36 0.32 7.72
N VAL A 165 14.70 -0.65 6.87
CA VAL A 165 15.46 -1.83 7.19
C VAL A 165 16.70 -1.87 6.32
N SER A 166 17.86 -1.93 6.97
CA SER A 166 19.15 -2.13 6.33
C SER A 166 19.81 -3.36 6.93
N GLY A 167 20.52 -4.14 6.14
CA GLY A 167 21.14 -5.36 6.66
C GLY A 167 22.19 -5.96 5.74
N ARG A 168 22.82 -7.02 6.23
CA ARG A 168 23.79 -7.82 5.48
C ARG A 168 23.64 -9.29 5.82
N SER A 169 24.09 -10.13 4.88
CA SER A 169 24.15 -11.57 5.09
C SER A 169 25.30 -11.91 6.03
N LEU A 170 25.06 -12.84 6.94
CA LEU A 170 26.10 -13.48 7.73
C LEU A 170 26.49 -14.78 7.03
N SER A 171 27.79 -15.02 6.89
CA SER A 171 28.33 -16.28 6.35
C SER A 171 29.09 -17.02 7.44
N ASP A 172 28.99 -18.35 7.45
CA ASP A 172 29.81 -19.19 8.33
C ASP A 172 31.27 -19.28 7.86
N ALA A 173 32.14 -19.91 8.66
CA ALA A 173 33.56 -20.08 8.33
C ALA A 173 33.82 -20.92 7.06
N SER A 174 32.79 -21.56 6.51
CA SER A 174 32.83 -22.32 5.26
C SER A 174 32.22 -21.57 4.06
N GLY A 175 31.82 -20.31 4.26
CA GLY A 175 31.23 -19.44 3.23
C GLY A 175 29.76 -19.72 2.94
N ARG A 176 29.05 -20.45 3.82
CA ARG A 176 27.61 -20.71 3.66
C ARG A 176 26.78 -19.64 4.36
N PRO A 177 25.61 -19.26 3.83
CA PRO A 177 24.71 -18.32 4.49
C PRO A 177 24.29 -18.84 5.87
N ASN A 178 24.44 -18.00 6.89
CA ASN A 178 24.23 -18.30 8.30
C ASN A 178 23.34 -17.26 9.00
N GLY A 179 22.39 -16.70 8.26
CA GLY A 179 21.44 -15.71 8.76
C GLY A 179 21.74 -14.29 8.31
N PHE A 180 21.13 -13.31 8.98
CA PHE A 180 21.20 -11.89 8.60
C PHE A 180 21.35 -11.03 9.84
N GLU A 181 22.03 -9.90 9.71
CA GLU A 181 22.06 -8.85 10.74
C GLU A 181 21.82 -7.48 10.12
N GLY A 182 21.24 -6.58 10.90
CA GLY A 182 20.82 -5.30 10.35
C GLY A 182 20.40 -4.29 11.40
N THR A 183 19.99 -3.13 10.89
CA THR A 183 19.41 -2.04 11.66
C THR A 183 18.02 -1.74 11.13
N SER A 184 17.13 -1.34 12.03
CA SER A 184 15.78 -0.90 11.71
C SER A 184 15.44 0.37 12.46
N ARG A 185 14.79 1.30 11.77
CA ARG A 185 14.33 2.57 12.36
C ARG A 185 12.92 2.88 11.91
N ILE A 186 12.15 3.51 12.80
CA ILE A 186 10.81 4.00 12.47
C ILE A 186 10.94 5.12 11.43
N LEU A 187 10.09 5.08 10.41
CA LEU A 187 9.94 6.19 9.48
C LEU A 187 8.95 7.21 10.04
N ASP A 188 9.26 8.50 9.88
CA ASP A 188 8.37 9.58 10.29
C ASP A 188 7.01 9.47 9.58
N PRO A 189 5.88 9.85 10.23
CA PRO A 189 4.54 9.76 9.62
C PRO A 189 4.43 10.45 8.26
N GLY A 190 5.14 11.55 8.03
CA GLY A 190 5.16 12.22 6.72
C GLY A 190 5.83 11.39 5.61
N MET A 191 6.74 10.47 5.95
CA MET A 191 7.35 9.54 5.01
C MET A 191 6.49 8.30 4.80
N THR A 192 5.73 7.87 5.82
CA THR A 192 4.75 6.77 5.65
C THR A 192 3.63 7.17 4.72
N ASP A 193 3.14 8.41 4.83
CA ASP A 193 2.15 8.95 3.91
C ASP A 193 2.72 9.08 2.49
N ALA A 194 4.00 9.45 2.36
CA ALA A 194 4.67 9.54 1.06
C ALA A 194 4.92 8.17 0.41
N LEU A 195 5.24 7.14 1.19
CA LEU A 195 5.41 5.78 0.68
C LEU A 195 4.07 5.15 0.31
N ALA A 196 3.04 5.30 1.14
CA ALA A 196 1.68 4.88 0.80
C ALA A 196 1.16 5.60 -0.46
N ALA A 197 1.42 6.91 -0.59
CA ALA A 197 1.12 7.65 -1.81
C ALA A 197 1.93 7.16 -3.02
N GLY A 198 3.19 6.74 -2.82
CA GLY A 198 4.03 6.13 -3.85
C GLY A 198 3.49 4.79 -4.34
N GLU A 199 3.04 3.93 -3.42
CA GLU A 199 2.40 2.64 -3.73
C GLU A 199 1.08 2.83 -4.48
N ILE A 200 0.21 3.73 -3.99
CA ILE A 200 -1.04 4.10 -4.67
C ILE A 200 -0.74 4.59 -6.08
N LYS A 201 0.22 5.51 -6.22
CA LYS A 201 0.61 6.07 -7.50
C LYS A 201 1.12 5.01 -8.46
N SER A 202 2.04 4.14 -8.02
CA SER A 202 2.60 3.07 -8.84
C SER A 202 1.52 2.11 -9.33
N ARG A 203 0.58 1.72 -8.46
CA ARG A 203 -0.55 0.85 -8.83
C ARG A 203 -1.47 1.50 -9.86
N ILE A 204 -1.74 2.80 -9.74
CA ILE A 204 -2.57 3.52 -10.72
C ILE A 204 -1.82 3.69 -12.04
N GLU A 205 -0.52 3.99 -12.01
CA GLU A 205 0.32 4.06 -13.21
C GLU A 205 0.37 2.72 -13.96
N GLU A 206 0.37 1.60 -13.24
CA GLU A 206 0.27 0.26 -13.83
C GLU A 206 -1.07 0.05 -14.55
N VAL A 207 -2.20 0.38 -13.90
CA VAL A 207 -3.53 0.33 -14.54
C VAL A 207 -3.60 1.22 -15.78
N LEU A 208 -2.99 2.41 -15.72
CA LEU A 208 -2.91 3.34 -16.85
C LEU A 208 -2.07 2.77 -18.00
N ALA A 209 -0.93 2.16 -17.69
CA ALA A 209 -0.01 1.60 -18.68
C ALA A 209 -0.57 0.34 -19.36
N GLU A 210 -1.16 -0.56 -18.57
CA GLU A 210 -1.71 -1.83 -19.05
C GLU A 210 -3.13 -1.71 -19.57
N ARG A 211 -3.81 -0.58 -19.29
CA ARG A 211 -5.21 -0.33 -19.61
C ARG A 211 -6.14 -1.41 -19.03
N SER A 212 -5.86 -1.85 -17.81
CA SER A 212 -6.52 -2.98 -17.13
C SER A 212 -7.86 -2.60 -16.48
N LEU A 213 -8.75 -1.99 -17.27
CA LEU A 213 -10.13 -1.67 -16.90
C LEU A 213 -11.13 -2.47 -17.74
N LEU A 214 -12.28 -2.77 -17.15
CA LEU A 214 -13.47 -3.22 -17.86
C LEU A 214 -14.61 -2.22 -17.69
N THR A 215 -15.54 -2.25 -18.64
CA THR A 215 -16.80 -1.51 -18.56
C THR A 215 -17.93 -2.50 -18.35
N ALA A 216 -18.70 -2.30 -17.27
CA ALA A 216 -19.99 -2.94 -17.11
C ALA A 216 -21.10 -1.97 -17.55
N PHE A 217 -22.05 -2.42 -18.36
CA PHE A 217 -23.23 -1.62 -18.70
C PHE A 217 -24.40 -2.00 -17.82
N GLN A 218 -25.10 -1.00 -17.28
CA GLN A 218 -26.37 -1.19 -16.59
C GLN A 218 -27.50 -0.52 -17.39
N PRO A 219 -28.63 -1.21 -17.62
CA PRO A 219 -29.71 -0.65 -18.43
C PRO A 219 -30.47 0.47 -17.69
N ILE A 220 -30.86 1.48 -18.46
CA ILE A 220 -31.76 2.56 -18.07
C ILE A 220 -33.07 2.36 -18.84
N CYS A 221 -34.18 2.22 -18.12
CA CYS A 221 -35.48 1.90 -18.69
C CYS A 221 -36.40 3.12 -18.67
N SER A 222 -37.19 3.29 -19.74
CA SER A 222 -38.31 4.22 -19.77
C SER A 222 -39.39 3.76 -18.80
N LEU A 223 -39.83 4.64 -17.89
CA LEU A 223 -40.91 4.31 -16.95
C LEU A 223 -42.29 4.35 -17.60
N GLU A 224 -42.41 4.97 -18.78
CA GLU A 224 -43.66 5.01 -19.54
C GLU A 224 -43.87 3.72 -20.34
N THR A 225 -42.82 3.22 -20.99
CA THR A 225 -42.92 2.12 -21.95
C THR A 225 -42.32 0.81 -21.45
N GLY A 226 -41.52 0.84 -20.37
CA GLY A 226 -40.77 -0.32 -19.87
C GLY A 226 -39.55 -0.71 -20.72
N SER A 227 -39.36 -0.10 -21.89
CA SER A 227 -38.25 -0.41 -22.79
C SER A 227 -36.92 0.18 -22.30
N ILE A 228 -35.82 -0.52 -22.57
CA ILE A 228 -34.47 -0.01 -22.34
C ILE A 228 -34.20 1.12 -23.35
N ILE A 229 -33.82 2.29 -22.86
CA ILE A 229 -33.58 3.50 -23.66
C ILE A 229 -32.11 3.93 -23.64
N GLY A 230 -31.33 3.40 -22.70
CA GLY A 230 -29.93 3.73 -22.53
C GLY A 230 -29.24 2.79 -21.58
N THR A 231 -27.96 3.05 -21.36
CA THR A 231 -27.11 2.31 -20.45
C THR A 231 -26.18 3.26 -19.72
N GLU A 232 -25.81 2.92 -18.50
CA GLU A 232 -24.71 3.56 -17.78
C GLU A 232 -23.46 2.68 -17.85
N ALA A 233 -22.34 3.30 -18.21
CA ALA A 233 -21.02 2.69 -18.22
C ALA A 233 -20.38 2.79 -16.83
N LEU A 234 -20.21 1.64 -16.19
CA LEU A 234 -19.64 1.52 -14.85
C LEU A 234 -18.27 0.83 -14.92
N THR A 235 -17.22 1.54 -14.50
CA THR A 235 -15.85 1.01 -14.48
C THR A 235 -15.70 -0.16 -13.52
N ARG A 236 -14.92 -1.17 -13.93
CA ARG A 236 -14.51 -2.32 -13.14
C ARG A 236 -12.99 -2.50 -13.27
N PHE A 237 -12.33 -2.78 -12.16
CA PHE A 237 -10.88 -3.01 -12.10
C PHE A 237 -10.62 -4.52 -12.05
N LEU A 238 -9.73 -5.02 -12.91
CA LEU A 238 -9.52 -6.47 -13.12
C LEU A 238 -8.83 -7.17 -11.93
N ASP A 239 -7.97 -6.46 -11.19
CA ASP A 239 -7.02 -7.07 -10.25
C ASP A 239 -7.12 -6.57 -8.80
N SER A 240 -8.28 -6.07 -8.37
CA SER A 240 -8.42 -5.53 -7.02
C SER A 240 -9.26 -6.43 -6.10
N PRO A 241 -8.65 -7.16 -5.15
CA PRO A 241 -9.41 -7.82 -4.09
C PRO A 241 -9.98 -6.76 -3.13
N GLY A 242 -11.19 -6.29 -3.41
CA GLY A 242 -12.07 -5.64 -2.43
C GLY A 242 -12.15 -4.10 -2.45
N LEU A 243 -11.42 -3.38 -3.30
CA LEU A 243 -11.65 -1.93 -3.47
C LEU A 243 -12.83 -1.68 -4.42
N SER A 244 -13.74 -0.79 -4.01
CA SER A 244 -14.79 -0.30 -4.91
C SER A 244 -14.16 0.57 -6.01
N PRO A 245 -14.78 0.67 -7.19
CA PRO A 245 -14.34 1.60 -8.24
C PRO A 245 -14.19 3.04 -7.73
N GLU A 246 -15.07 3.47 -6.82
CA GLU A 246 -14.97 4.78 -6.18
C GLU A 246 -13.66 4.98 -5.42
N ALA A 247 -13.21 3.98 -4.65
CA ALA A 247 -11.97 4.07 -3.89
C ALA A 247 -10.76 4.32 -4.81
N TRP A 248 -10.74 3.73 -6.00
CA TRP A 248 -9.70 3.97 -7.00
C TRP A 248 -9.67 5.41 -7.50
N PHE A 249 -10.82 6.02 -7.80
CA PHE A 249 -10.87 7.41 -8.23
C PHE A 249 -10.48 8.38 -7.10
N VAL A 250 -10.86 8.08 -5.86
CA VAL A 250 -10.43 8.85 -4.68
C VAL A 250 -8.92 8.78 -4.48
N GLU A 251 -8.34 7.57 -4.58
CA GLU A 251 -6.90 7.36 -4.50
C GLU A 251 -6.15 8.06 -5.64
N ALA A 252 -6.68 8.00 -6.87
CA ALA A 252 -6.12 8.69 -8.03
C ALA A 252 -6.08 10.21 -7.82
N ALA A 253 -7.15 10.80 -7.28
CA ALA A 253 -7.18 12.21 -6.95
C ALA A 253 -6.13 12.59 -5.89
N ALA A 254 -5.90 11.72 -4.89
CA ALA A 254 -4.91 11.95 -3.85
C ALA A 254 -3.46 11.99 -4.39
N VAL A 255 -3.18 11.28 -5.49
CA VAL A 255 -1.85 11.24 -6.13
C VAL A 255 -1.75 12.06 -7.42
N GLY A 256 -2.82 12.77 -7.80
CA GLY A 256 -2.87 13.64 -8.98
C GLY A 256 -2.98 12.90 -10.33
N LEU A 257 -3.54 11.69 -10.33
CA LEU A 257 -3.78 10.86 -11.52
C LEU A 257 -5.29 10.69 -11.82
N ASP A 258 -6.16 11.50 -11.18
CA ASP A 258 -7.61 11.45 -11.32
C ASP A 258 -8.05 11.59 -12.78
N VAL A 259 -7.63 12.68 -13.44
CA VAL A 259 -8.06 12.97 -14.81
C VAL A 259 -7.59 11.90 -15.80
N ASP A 260 -6.36 11.39 -15.66
CA ASP A 260 -5.85 10.36 -16.56
C ASP A 260 -6.61 9.03 -16.40
N LEU A 261 -6.96 8.65 -15.17
CA LEU A 261 -7.74 7.45 -14.90
C LEU A 261 -9.17 7.58 -15.42
N GLU A 262 -9.81 8.74 -15.24
CA GLU A 262 -11.13 9.04 -15.79
C GLU A 262 -11.14 9.03 -17.33
N ILE A 263 -10.10 9.57 -17.98
CA ILE A 263 -9.97 9.53 -19.44
C ILE A 263 -9.79 8.08 -19.93
N LEU A 264 -8.99 7.27 -19.24
CA LEU A 264 -8.89 5.84 -19.57
C LEU A 264 -10.23 5.12 -19.42
N ALA A 265 -10.99 5.41 -18.35
CA ALA A 265 -12.33 4.85 -18.15
C ALA A 265 -13.30 5.27 -19.27
N LEU A 266 -13.30 6.54 -19.67
CA LEU A 266 -14.07 7.07 -20.80
C LEU A 266 -13.72 6.33 -22.11
N GLU A 267 -12.44 6.24 -22.45
CA GLU A 267 -11.98 5.56 -23.67
C GLU A 267 -12.41 4.08 -23.68
N THR A 268 -12.29 3.40 -22.53
CA THR A 268 -12.65 1.99 -22.37
C THR A 268 -14.17 1.80 -22.48
N ALA A 269 -14.97 2.71 -21.91
CA ALA A 269 -16.41 2.70 -22.03
C ALA A 269 -16.87 2.89 -23.49
N LEU A 270 -16.31 3.89 -24.18
CA LEU A 270 -16.62 4.18 -25.57
C LEU A 270 -16.23 3.03 -26.51
N ALA A 271 -15.06 2.44 -26.33
CA ALA A 271 -14.61 1.29 -27.11
C ALA A 271 -15.54 0.08 -26.93
N THR A 272 -15.99 -0.17 -25.69
CA THR A 272 -16.92 -1.28 -25.38
C THR A 272 -18.32 -0.99 -25.91
N ALA A 273 -18.76 0.26 -25.87
CA ALA A 273 -20.08 0.72 -26.30
C ALA A 273 -20.35 0.53 -27.80
N ILE A 274 -19.32 0.29 -28.63
CA ILE A 274 -19.49 -0.04 -30.05
C ILE A 274 -20.35 -1.29 -30.23
N GLY A 275 -20.30 -2.23 -29.26
CA GLY A 275 -21.12 -3.43 -29.26
C GLY A 275 -22.58 -3.22 -28.81
N LEU A 276 -22.95 -2.03 -28.32
CA LEU A 276 -24.32 -1.75 -27.89
C LEU A 276 -25.24 -1.45 -29.08
N PRO A 277 -26.54 -1.85 -29.01
CA PRO A 277 -27.53 -1.46 -30.01
C PRO A 277 -27.53 0.05 -30.28
N SER A 278 -27.56 0.44 -31.56
CA SER A 278 -27.38 1.84 -31.99
C SER A 278 -28.48 2.80 -31.52
N THR A 279 -29.60 2.28 -31.04
CA THR A 279 -30.73 3.02 -30.48
C THR A 279 -30.52 3.45 -29.05
N LEU A 280 -29.61 2.80 -28.30
CA LEU A 280 -29.41 3.07 -26.88
C LEU A 280 -28.43 4.21 -26.65
N SER A 281 -28.73 5.09 -25.70
CA SER A 281 -27.75 6.04 -25.18
C SER A 281 -26.72 5.38 -24.27
N VAL A 282 -25.57 6.01 -24.13
CA VAL A 282 -24.45 5.57 -23.28
C VAL A 282 -24.09 6.72 -22.36
N SER A 283 -24.43 6.55 -21.09
CA SER A 283 -24.05 7.43 -20.02
C SER A 283 -22.66 7.09 -19.50
N ILE A 284 -21.81 8.09 -19.32
CA ILE A 284 -20.44 7.94 -18.84
C ILE A 284 -20.19 8.98 -17.76
N ASN A 285 -19.80 8.51 -16.58
CA ASN A 285 -19.40 9.35 -15.46
C ASN A 285 -18.11 10.10 -15.76
N LEU A 286 -18.13 11.43 -15.55
CA LEU A 286 -16.96 12.27 -15.73
C LEU A 286 -16.97 13.45 -14.76
N SER A 287 -15.86 13.68 -14.08
CA SER A 287 -15.70 14.80 -13.18
C SER A 287 -15.64 16.12 -13.96
N PRO A 288 -16.03 17.24 -13.32
CA PRO A 288 -15.87 18.57 -13.91
C PRO A 288 -14.45 18.88 -14.40
N ARG A 289 -13.42 18.32 -13.76
CA ARG A 289 -12.01 18.50 -14.17
C ARG A 289 -11.71 17.73 -15.45
N ALA A 290 -12.14 16.47 -15.53
CA ALA A 290 -11.97 15.67 -16.73
C ALA A 290 -12.82 16.18 -17.91
N CYS A 291 -13.99 16.79 -17.65
CA CYS A 291 -14.76 17.51 -18.68
C CYS A 291 -14.01 18.71 -19.30
N LEU A 292 -13.03 19.27 -18.60
CA LEU A 292 -12.20 20.38 -19.07
C LEU A 292 -10.91 19.92 -19.77
N ASP A 293 -10.66 18.60 -19.81
CA ASP A 293 -9.46 18.05 -20.43
C ASP A 293 -9.47 18.28 -21.95
N ALA A 294 -8.34 18.74 -22.49
CA ALA A 294 -8.22 19.08 -23.91
C ALA A 294 -8.34 17.85 -24.84
N ARG A 295 -8.15 16.63 -24.32
CA ARG A 295 -8.29 15.38 -25.07
C ARG A 295 -9.76 15.01 -25.34
N LEU A 296 -10.69 15.48 -24.50
CA LEU A 296 -12.09 15.04 -24.53
C LEU A 296 -12.76 15.18 -25.91
N PRO A 297 -12.68 16.33 -26.61
CA PRO A 297 -13.34 16.47 -27.90
C PRO A 297 -12.83 15.48 -28.96
N ASP A 298 -11.52 15.24 -28.99
CA ASP A 298 -10.90 14.32 -29.94
C ASP A 298 -11.25 12.85 -29.60
N ILE A 299 -11.32 12.50 -28.32
CA ILE A 299 -11.76 11.16 -27.88
C ILE A 299 -13.19 10.90 -28.32
N LEU A 300 -14.11 11.83 -28.06
CA LEU A 300 -15.52 11.67 -28.45
C LEU A 300 -15.69 11.60 -29.96
N ALA A 301 -15.00 12.46 -30.71
CA ALA A 301 -15.06 12.49 -32.18
C ALA A 301 -14.55 11.19 -32.83
N ASN A 302 -13.55 10.53 -32.22
CA ASN A 302 -12.94 9.31 -32.74
C ASN A 302 -13.49 8.02 -32.11
N SER A 303 -14.48 8.11 -31.23
CA SER A 303 -15.04 6.98 -30.48
C SER A 303 -15.80 5.96 -31.33
N GLY A 304 -16.25 6.35 -32.53
CA GLY A 304 -17.16 5.55 -33.35
C GLY A 304 -18.61 5.55 -32.87
N ILE A 305 -18.93 6.28 -31.79
CA ILE A 305 -20.27 6.46 -31.26
C ILE A 305 -20.79 7.83 -31.68
N SER A 306 -22.04 7.91 -32.15
CA SER A 306 -22.68 9.20 -32.43
C SER A 306 -22.78 10.03 -31.15
N THR A 307 -22.34 11.29 -31.19
CA THR A 307 -22.36 12.21 -30.05
C THR A 307 -23.75 12.35 -29.40
N GLU A 308 -24.83 12.25 -30.19
CA GLU A 308 -26.23 12.28 -29.71
C GLU A 308 -26.58 11.12 -28.76
N ARG A 309 -25.86 10.00 -28.88
CA ARG A 309 -26.02 8.84 -28.00
C ARG A 309 -25.27 9.00 -26.69
N ILE A 310 -24.31 9.91 -26.60
CA ILE A 310 -23.44 10.05 -25.44
C ILE A 310 -24.10 11.00 -24.44
N VAL A 311 -24.17 10.55 -23.19
CA VAL A 311 -24.58 11.36 -22.04
C VAL A 311 -23.38 11.44 -21.10
N LEU A 312 -22.88 12.64 -20.80
CA LEU A 312 -21.88 12.80 -19.74
C LEU A 312 -22.58 13.04 -18.42
N GLU A 313 -22.33 12.18 -17.45
CA GLU A 313 -22.86 12.30 -16.09
C GLU A 313 -21.83 13.05 -15.25
N VAL A 314 -22.16 14.30 -14.93
CA VAL A 314 -21.28 15.18 -14.17
C VAL A 314 -21.59 14.98 -12.69
N THR A 315 -20.64 14.39 -11.97
CA THR A 315 -20.80 14.06 -10.54
C THR A 315 -20.46 15.27 -9.64
N GLU A 316 -21.11 15.35 -8.48
CA GLU A 316 -20.97 16.48 -7.55
C GLU A 316 -19.75 16.39 -6.60
N ARG A 317 -19.06 15.24 -6.56
CA ARG A 317 -18.03 14.93 -5.54
C ARG A 317 -16.80 15.84 -5.60
N HIS A 318 -16.63 16.58 -6.70
CA HIS A 318 -15.63 17.62 -6.84
C HIS A 318 -16.30 19.00 -6.91
N GLN A 319 -16.05 19.86 -5.91
CA GLN A 319 -16.55 21.24 -5.93
C GLN A 319 -16.11 21.95 -7.21
N VAL A 320 -17.07 22.28 -8.07
CA VAL A 320 -16.82 23.16 -9.20
C VAL A 320 -16.69 24.58 -8.67
N ILE A 321 -15.45 25.06 -8.61
CA ILE A 321 -15.14 26.42 -8.17
C ILE A 321 -15.69 27.46 -9.16
N ASP A 322 -15.78 27.12 -10.45
CA ASP A 322 -16.39 27.95 -11.49
C ASP A 322 -17.06 27.11 -12.61
N TYR A 323 -18.37 27.29 -12.77
CA TYR A 323 -19.18 26.60 -13.80
C TYR A 323 -19.09 27.26 -15.19
N GLY A 324 -18.60 28.50 -15.28
CA GLY A 324 -18.44 29.22 -16.55
C GLY A 324 -17.50 28.49 -17.53
N PRO A 325 -16.26 28.15 -17.11
CA PRO A 325 -15.33 27.37 -17.93
C PRO A 325 -15.91 26.03 -18.37
N LEU A 326 -16.59 25.31 -17.47
CA LEU A 326 -17.18 24.01 -17.77
C LEU A 326 -18.29 24.12 -18.84
N ALA A 327 -19.21 25.07 -18.69
CA ALA A 327 -20.26 25.31 -19.66
C ALA A 327 -19.67 25.71 -21.03
N ALA A 328 -18.62 26.53 -21.05
CA ALA A 328 -17.95 26.94 -22.28
C ALA A 328 -17.22 25.78 -22.98
N ALA A 329 -16.56 24.90 -22.21
CA ALA A 329 -15.86 23.74 -22.74
C ALA A 329 -16.83 22.69 -23.33
N LEU A 330 -17.98 22.48 -22.68
CA LEU A 330 -18.97 21.50 -23.14
C LEU A 330 -19.90 22.04 -24.24
N ALA A 331 -20.03 23.35 -24.41
CA ALA A 331 -20.95 23.95 -25.39
C ALA A 331 -20.79 23.44 -26.84
N PRO A 332 -19.57 23.28 -27.40
CA PRO A 332 -19.39 22.74 -28.76
C PRO A 332 -19.86 21.28 -28.87
N LEU A 333 -19.64 20.48 -27.83
CA LEU A 333 -20.05 19.08 -27.79
C LEU A 333 -21.57 18.97 -27.69
N ARG A 334 -22.20 19.80 -26.85
CA ARG A 334 -23.66 19.90 -26.75
C ARG A 334 -24.30 20.34 -28.07
N HIS A 335 -23.67 21.27 -28.79
CA HIS A 335 -24.15 21.67 -30.11
C HIS A 335 -24.10 20.52 -31.14
N SER A 336 -23.21 19.56 -30.91
CA SER A 336 -23.10 18.32 -31.69
C SER A 336 -24.02 17.20 -31.19
N GLY A 337 -24.91 17.48 -30.24
CA GLY A 337 -25.90 16.54 -29.72
C GLY A 337 -25.55 15.87 -28.38
N LEU A 338 -24.37 16.14 -27.81
CA LEU A 338 -23.98 15.60 -26.51
C LEU A 338 -24.99 16.02 -25.43
N ARG A 339 -25.46 15.08 -24.63
CA ARG A 339 -26.31 15.36 -23.47
C ARG A 339 -25.51 15.35 -22.18
N ILE A 340 -26.01 16.06 -21.19
CA ILE A 340 -25.45 16.11 -19.84
C ILE A 340 -26.51 15.59 -18.87
N ALA A 341 -26.07 14.72 -17.96
CA ALA A 341 -26.81 14.39 -16.76
C ALA A 341 -26.11 15.00 -15.53
N VAL A 342 -26.90 15.35 -14.53
CA VAL A 342 -26.39 15.59 -13.17
C VAL A 342 -26.69 14.36 -12.33
N ASP A 343 -25.64 13.80 -11.74
CA ASP A 343 -25.70 12.61 -10.90
C ASP A 343 -25.85 12.96 -9.40
N ASP A 344 -26.28 12.00 -8.59
CA ASP A 344 -26.43 12.11 -7.12
C ASP A 344 -27.30 13.29 -6.63
N ALA A 345 -28.30 13.72 -7.42
CA ALA A 345 -29.05 14.94 -7.11
C ALA A 345 -29.93 14.77 -5.86
N GLY A 346 -29.54 15.43 -4.77
CA GLY A 346 -30.35 15.57 -3.54
C GLY A 346 -29.82 14.85 -2.30
N ALA A 347 -28.65 14.21 -2.39
CA ALA A 347 -27.91 13.70 -1.23
C ALA A 347 -27.26 14.82 -0.37
N GLY A 348 -27.27 16.09 -0.84
CA GLY A 348 -26.68 17.24 -0.12
C GLY A 348 -27.12 18.64 -0.57
N PHE A 349 -26.54 19.68 0.05
CA PHE A 349 -26.90 21.10 -0.12
C PHE A 349 -26.48 21.73 -1.49
N ALA A 350 -25.76 21.02 -2.36
CA ALA A 350 -25.11 21.57 -3.55
C ALA A 350 -25.77 21.21 -4.91
N SER A 351 -26.74 20.30 -4.95
CA SER A 351 -27.27 19.75 -6.21
C SER A 351 -28.10 20.73 -7.05
N MET A 352 -28.92 21.58 -6.43
CA MET A 352 -29.90 22.40 -7.17
C MET A 352 -29.25 23.59 -7.90
N ARG A 353 -28.23 24.20 -7.28
CA ARG A 353 -27.42 25.25 -7.95
C ARG A 353 -26.64 24.65 -9.12
N HIS A 354 -26.12 23.44 -8.95
CA HIS A 354 -25.40 22.73 -10.00
C HIS A 354 -26.29 22.49 -11.23
N ILE A 355 -27.49 21.97 -11.01
CA ILE A 355 -28.49 21.74 -12.07
C ILE A 355 -28.83 23.04 -12.82
N LEU A 356 -29.06 24.15 -12.10
CA LEU A 356 -29.39 25.44 -12.73
C LEU A 356 -28.27 26.01 -13.59
N LEU A 357 -27.01 25.76 -13.21
CA LEU A 357 -25.84 26.27 -13.93
C LEU A 357 -25.49 25.40 -15.14
N LEU A 358 -25.57 24.08 -15.02
CA LEU A 358 -25.31 23.16 -16.14
C LEU A 358 -26.45 23.09 -17.15
N LYS A 359 -27.70 23.29 -16.70
CA LYS A 359 -28.92 23.09 -17.48
C LYS A 359 -28.88 21.73 -18.19
N PRO A 360 -28.85 20.62 -17.43
CA PRO A 360 -28.70 19.28 -17.98
C PRO A 360 -30.00 18.83 -18.68
N GLU A 361 -29.87 17.87 -19.58
CA GLU A 361 -31.03 17.18 -20.17
C GLU A 361 -31.60 16.12 -19.23
N LEU A 362 -30.79 15.59 -18.31
CA LEU A 362 -31.18 14.56 -17.35
C LEU A 362 -30.74 14.93 -15.92
N ILE A 363 -31.55 14.58 -14.95
CA ILE A 363 -31.22 14.62 -13.52
C ILE A 363 -31.40 13.21 -13.00
N LYS A 364 -30.39 12.65 -12.34
CA LYS A 364 -30.49 11.35 -11.69
C LYS A 364 -30.67 11.55 -10.18
N LEU A 365 -31.69 10.91 -9.62
CA LEU A 365 -31.97 10.92 -8.18
C LEU A 365 -31.40 9.66 -7.56
N ASP A 366 -30.46 9.85 -6.64
CA ASP A 366 -29.75 8.76 -5.96
C ASP A 366 -30.69 7.83 -5.17
N ARG A 367 -30.20 6.61 -4.94
CA ARG A 367 -30.83 5.57 -4.14
C ARG A 367 -31.34 6.08 -2.79
N ASP A 368 -30.63 6.98 -2.12
CA ASP A 368 -31.04 7.50 -0.79
C ASP A 368 -32.40 8.20 -0.80
N ILE A 369 -32.81 8.75 -1.96
CA ILE A 369 -34.13 9.36 -2.15
C ILE A 369 -35.17 8.33 -2.58
N ILE A 370 -34.75 7.39 -3.44
CA ILE A 370 -35.64 6.35 -4.00
C ILE A 370 -35.98 5.28 -2.95
N ALA A 371 -35.08 5.08 -1.98
CA ALA A 371 -35.16 4.05 -0.94
C ALA A 371 -36.38 4.09 -0.06
N GLY A 372 -37.38 3.26 -0.33
CA GLY A 372 -38.60 3.25 0.48
C GLY A 372 -39.52 4.44 0.21
N ILE A 373 -39.35 5.10 -0.94
CA ILE A 373 -40.22 6.21 -1.39
C ILE A 373 -41.70 5.80 -1.46
N ASP A 374 -42.01 4.51 -1.62
CA ASP A 374 -43.37 3.99 -1.58
C ASP A 374 -44.01 4.10 -0.18
N THR A 375 -43.21 4.11 0.90
CA THR A 375 -43.70 4.16 2.29
C THR A 375 -43.44 5.51 2.98
N ASP A 376 -42.29 6.15 2.73
CA ASP A 376 -41.90 7.41 3.38
C ASP A 376 -42.57 8.66 2.75
N PRO A 377 -43.38 9.43 3.49
CA PRO A 377 -44.02 10.64 2.96
C PRO A 377 -43.05 11.77 2.61
N GLY A 378 -41.92 11.88 3.31
CA GLY A 378 -40.90 12.89 3.10
C GLY A 378 -40.15 12.67 1.79
N GLN A 379 -39.69 11.44 1.54
CA GLN A 379 -39.09 11.07 0.25
C GLN A 379 -40.06 11.25 -0.91
N ARG A 380 -41.35 10.89 -0.76
CA ARG A 380 -42.37 11.19 -1.80
C ARG A 380 -42.52 12.67 -2.07
N ALA A 381 -42.57 13.48 -1.01
CA ALA A 381 -42.70 14.93 -1.15
C ALA A 381 -41.47 15.54 -1.85
N LEU A 382 -40.27 15.08 -1.50
CA LEU A 382 -39.03 15.48 -2.16
C LEU A 382 -39.01 15.04 -3.63
N GLY A 383 -39.33 13.78 -3.93
CA GLY A 383 -39.44 13.27 -5.29
C GLY A 383 -40.46 14.04 -6.13
N ALA A 384 -41.63 14.35 -5.59
CA ALA A 384 -42.65 15.17 -6.26
C ALA A 384 -42.15 16.60 -6.55
N ALA A 385 -41.43 17.21 -5.59
CA ALA A 385 -40.82 18.52 -5.78
C ALA A 385 -39.76 18.48 -6.89
N MET A 386 -38.93 17.43 -6.94
CA MET A 386 -37.92 17.24 -7.99
C MET A 386 -38.55 17.02 -9.36
N VAL A 387 -39.65 16.27 -9.47
CA VAL A 387 -40.43 16.14 -10.73
C VAL A 387 -40.96 17.50 -11.18
N GLY A 388 -41.52 18.30 -10.26
CA GLY A 388 -41.98 19.65 -10.57
C GLY A 388 -40.83 20.53 -11.08
N PHE A 389 -39.71 20.53 -10.38
CA PHE A 389 -38.51 21.29 -10.75
C PHE A 389 -37.92 20.85 -12.10
N SER A 390 -37.82 19.55 -12.36
CA SER A 390 -37.25 19.03 -13.61
C SER A 390 -38.09 19.44 -14.81
N ARG A 391 -39.43 19.43 -14.69
CA ARG A 391 -40.37 19.88 -15.72
C ARG A 391 -40.19 21.37 -16.05
N GLU A 392 -40.04 22.22 -15.05
CA GLU A 392 -39.87 23.67 -15.25
C GLU A 392 -38.56 24.01 -15.99
N ILE A 393 -37.50 23.23 -15.79
CA ILE A 393 -36.22 23.43 -16.48
C ILE A 393 -36.09 22.63 -17.78
N GLY A 394 -37.05 21.74 -18.07
CA GLY A 394 -37.06 20.88 -19.26
C GLY A 394 -36.11 19.68 -19.20
N ALA A 395 -35.79 19.17 -18.00
CA ALA A 395 -34.94 18.00 -17.79
C ALA A 395 -35.77 16.73 -17.50
N GLY A 396 -35.31 15.59 -18.03
CA GLY A 396 -35.80 14.27 -17.63
C GLY A 396 -35.30 13.92 -16.23
N LEU A 397 -36.09 13.14 -15.49
CA LEU A 397 -35.75 12.71 -14.14
C LEU A 397 -35.61 11.18 -14.12
N VAL A 398 -34.44 10.70 -13.72
CA VAL A 398 -34.09 9.28 -13.65
C VAL A 398 -34.07 8.87 -12.18
N ALA A 399 -34.82 7.82 -11.82
CA ALA A 399 -34.77 7.22 -10.49
C ALA A 399 -33.69 6.14 -10.44
N GLU A 400 -32.72 6.27 -9.53
CA GLU A 400 -31.66 5.29 -9.37
C GLU A 400 -31.89 4.29 -8.26
N GLY A 401 -31.31 3.11 -8.47
CA GLY A 401 -31.27 2.05 -7.48
C GLY A 401 -32.66 1.52 -7.10
N ILE A 402 -33.58 1.45 -8.06
CA ILE A 402 -34.87 0.78 -7.88
C ILE A 402 -34.64 -0.72 -7.62
N GLU A 403 -35.07 -1.21 -6.47
CA GLU A 403 -34.89 -2.62 -6.07
C GLU A 403 -36.22 -3.36 -5.87
N THR A 404 -37.33 -2.64 -5.71
CA THR A 404 -38.65 -3.23 -5.48
C THR A 404 -39.72 -2.72 -6.44
N GLU A 405 -40.71 -3.56 -6.74
CA GLU A 405 -41.87 -3.20 -7.56
C GLU A 405 -42.69 -2.05 -6.96
N ALA A 406 -42.67 -1.93 -5.62
CA ALA A 406 -43.34 -0.85 -4.91
C ALA A 406 -42.63 0.50 -5.17
N GLU A 407 -41.30 0.55 -5.09
CA GLU A 407 -40.50 1.71 -5.47
C GLU A 407 -40.74 2.08 -6.93
N LEU A 408 -40.68 1.10 -7.85
CA LEU A 408 -40.94 1.30 -9.29
C LEU A 408 -42.32 1.95 -9.52
N THR A 409 -43.36 1.39 -8.90
CA THR A 409 -44.73 1.91 -8.99
C THR A 409 -44.82 3.34 -8.45
N ALA A 410 -44.14 3.63 -7.33
CA ALA A 410 -44.15 4.95 -6.71
C ALA A 410 -43.47 6.00 -7.60
N VAL A 411 -42.26 5.73 -8.12
CA VAL A 411 -41.52 6.68 -8.98
C VAL A 411 -42.24 6.93 -10.31
N SER A 412 -42.84 5.90 -10.92
CA SER A 412 -43.64 6.05 -12.14
C SER A 412 -44.89 6.90 -11.88
N ARG A 413 -45.59 6.70 -10.75
CA ARG A 413 -46.77 7.52 -10.38
C ARG A 413 -46.42 8.97 -10.07
N LEU A 414 -45.25 9.22 -9.51
CA LEU A 414 -44.76 10.59 -9.29
C LEU A 414 -44.47 11.30 -10.62
N GLY A 415 -44.25 10.55 -11.69
CA GLY A 415 -44.02 11.07 -13.03
C GLY A 415 -42.55 11.29 -13.36
N MET A 416 -41.66 10.49 -12.77
CA MET A 416 -40.28 10.36 -13.22
C MET A 416 -40.25 9.71 -14.61
N THR A 417 -39.26 10.04 -15.44
CA THR A 417 -39.25 9.66 -16.87
C THR A 417 -38.54 8.35 -17.14
N ALA A 418 -37.51 8.04 -16.37
CA ALA A 418 -36.71 6.83 -16.53
C ALA A 418 -36.30 6.25 -15.17
N GLY A 419 -35.86 5.00 -15.16
CA GLY A 419 -35.41 4.31 -13.96
C GLY A 419 -34.25 3.37 -14.25
N GLN A 420 -33.41 3.19 -13.23
CA GLN A 420 -32.29 2.27 -13.20
C GLN A 420 -32.23 1.61 -11.83
N GLY A 421 -31.82 0.35 -11.78
CA GLY A 421 -31.72 -0.39 -10.53
C GLY A 421 -31.72 -1.89 -10.72
N TYR A 422 -31.42 -2.65 -9.67
CA TYR A 422 -31.29 -4.11 -9.77
C TYR A 422 -32.58 -4.83 -10.13
N LEU A 423 -33.75 -4.20 -9.89
CA LEU A 423 -35.03 -4.71 -10.37
C LEU A 423 -35.12 -4.67 -11.91
N LEU A 424 -34.61 -3.60 -12.52
CA LEU A 424 -34.72 -3.32 -13.95
C LEU A 424 -33.58 -3.96 -14.76
N GLY A 425 -32.41 -4.12 -14.13
CA GLY A 425 -31.28 -4.83 -14.71
C GLY A 425 -30.00 -4.58 -13.92
N ARG A 426 -29.18 -5.63 -13.77
CA ARG A 426 -27.89 -5.54 -13.11
C ARG A 426 -26.80 -5.10 -14.09
N PRO A 427 -25.74 -4.41 -13.62
CA PRO A 427 -24.57 -4.17 -14.43
C PRO A 427 -23.98 -5.48 -14.94
N SER A 428 -23.70 -5.57 -16.23
CA SER A 428 -23.03 -6.73 -16.86
C SER A 428 -21.81 -6.30 -17.65
N VAL A 429 -20.80 -7.17 -17.71
CA VAL A 429 -19.60 -7.04 -18.57
C VAL A 429 -19.67 -7.93 -19.81
N GLU A 430 -20.72 -8.74 -19.95
CA GLU A 430 -20.84 -9.76 -21.00
C GLU A 430 -21.62 -9.24 -22.21
N PRO A 431 -21.03 -9.22 -23.42
CA PRO A 431 -21.70 -8.73 -24.62
C PRO A 431 -23.00 -9.44 -24.99
N GLY A 432 -23.13 -10.71 -24.60
CA GLY A 432 -24.35 -11.49 -24.82
C GLY A 432 -25.57 -10.93 -24.09
N ASP A 433 -25.37 -10.28 -22.95
CA ASP A 433 -26.47 -9.78 -22.10
C ASP A 433 -27.14 -8.56 -22.73
N TRP A 434 -26.36 -7.63 -23.29
CA TRP A 434 -26.89 -6.40 -23.87
C TRP A 434 -27.20 -6.46 -25.36
N ALA A 435 -26.84 -7.55 -26.03
CA ALA A 435 -27.22 -7.77 -27.44
C ALA A 435 -28.76 -7.75 -27.64
N GLN A 436 -29.52 -8.08 -26.60
CA GLN A 436 -30.98 -8.18 -26.64
C GLN A 436 -31.70 -6.89 -26.21
N TRP A 437 -30.99 -5.90 -25.67
CA TRP A 437 -31.61 -4.70 -25.08
C TRP A 437 -32.23 -3.73 -26.09
N GLY A 438 -31.96 -3.92 -27.38
CA GLY A 438 -32.49 -3.09 -28.46
C GLY A 438 -33.70 -3.68 -29.21
N GLU A 439 -34.12 -4.91 -28.88
CA GLU A 439 -35.30 -5.51 -29.49
C GLU A 439 -36.57 -5.15 -28.71
N PRO A 440 -37.68 -4.78 -29.38
CA PRO A 440 -38.96 -4.62 -28.69
C PRO A 440 -39.33 -5.95 -28.03
N GLN A 441 -39.38 -5.99 -26.70
CA GLN A 441 -39.97 -7.13 -26.01
C GLN A 441 -41.44 -7.22 -26.45
N PRO A 442 -41.92 -8.37 -26.94
CA PRO A 442 -43.33 -8.53 -27.27
C PRO A 442 -44.16 -8.34 -26.01
N ASP A 443 -45.04 -7.34 -26.02
CA ASP A 443 -46.08 -7.00 -25.03
C ASP A 443 -46.31 -8.08 -23.95
N GLU A 444 -45.47 -8.11 -22.91
CA GLU A 444 -45.92 -8.55 -21.59
C GLU A 444 -46.39 -7.30 -20.86
N ALA A 445 -47.67 -7.01 -21.08
CA ALA A 445 -48.39 -5.92 -20.45
C ALA A 445 -48.08 -5.85 -18.95
N LEU A 446 -47.39 -4.78 -18.54
CA LEU A 446 -47.33 -4.31 -17.14
C LEU A 446 -48.70 -3.78 -16.64
N VAL A 447 -49.80 -4.16 -17.30
CA VAL A 447 -51.19 -3.84 -16.92
C VAL A 447 -52.03 -5.09 -17.15
N GLY A 448 -52.24 -5.92 -16.12
CA GLY A 448 -53.05 -7.14 -16.32
C GLY A 448 -53.14 -8.16 -15.20
N ARG A 449 -53.16 -7.77 -13.93
CA ARG A 449 -53.76 -8.62 -12.87
C ARG A 449 -54.70 -7.81 -11.98
N GLY A 450 -55.62 -7.09 -12.62
CA GLY A 450 -56.93 -6.86 -12.03
C GLY A 450 -57.72 -8.15 -12.21
N GLY A 451 -57.82 -8.95 -11.16
CA GLY A 451 -58.69 -10.13 -11.17
C GLY A 451 -60.13 -9.66 -11.27
N ASP A 452 -60.72 -9.80 -12.46
CA ASP A 452 -62.15 -10.02 -12.60
C ASP A 452 -62.50 -11.29 -11.83
N LEU A 453 -63.08 -11.11 -10.65
CA LEU A 453 -63.95 -12.09 -10.04
C LEU A 453 -65.37 -11.68 -10.42
N ASP A 454 -65.89 -12.28 -11.49
CA ASP A 454 -67.32 -12.37 -11.67
C ASP A 454 -67.79 -13.82 -11.77
N GLU A 455 -68.84 -14.06 -10.99
CA GLU A 455 -69.84 -15.14 -10.98
C GLU A 455 -69.43 -16.61 -10.74
N SER A 456 -69.90 -17.15 -9.61
CA SER A 456 -70.86 -18.27 -9.68
C SER A 456 -71.66 -18.44 -8.38
N GLU A 457 -72.98 -18.33 -8.54
CA GLU A 457 -74.02 -19.24 -8.06
C GLU A 457 -73.89 -19.91 -6.68
N GLY A 458 -74.91 -19.73 -5.83
CA GLY A 458 -75.39 -20.83 -5.00
C GLY A 458 -75.94 -20.49 -3.61
N ARG A 459 -77.26 -20.26 -3.56
CA ARG A 459 -78.20 -20.38 -2.42
C ARG A 459 -78.39 -19.21 -1.47
#